data_AF-A0A183GEQ9-F1
#
_entry.id   AF-A0A183GEQ9-F1
#
_cell.length_a   1.000
_cell.length_b   1.000
_cell.length_c   1.000
_cell.angle_alpha   90.00
_cell.angle_beta   90.00
_cell.angle_gamma   90.00
#
_symmetry.space_group_name_H-M   'P 1'
#
loop_
_entity.id
_entity.type
_entity.pdbx_description
1 polymer ?
#
loop_
_entity_poly.entity_id
_entity_poly.type
_entity_poly.pdbx_seq_one_letter_code
_entity_poly.pdbx_strand_id
1 'polypeptide(L)'
;MAKSNPEDELELVLDRTPIKYPALVMETFLSIGKNEFRDDCAALSDEYCWMVSKQHIFVWSKEGDAGRQSAPLPLPPSGLPHSARSVVVYKKGRVRPPGLLVVSGEGVARHWPSIESSVHDEAVIDLASEVTLSVQLLDLSARSKLTKLKYIESMLVL
;
A
#
# COMPACT_ATOMS: atom_id res chain seq x y z
N MET A 1 37.46 -6.67 28.81
CA MET A 1 36.98 -5.47 28.06
C MET A 1 37.23 -5.73 26.59
N ALA A 2 36.18 -6.05 25.83
CA ALA A 2 36.29 -6.27 24.38
C ALA A 2 36.48 -4.92 23.69
N LYS A 3 37.53 -4.79 22.89
CA LYS A 3 37.81 -3.60 22.08
C LYS A 3 36.87 -3.66 20.86
N SER A 4 35.90 -2.77 20.79
CA SER A 4 35.12 -2.54 19.57
C SER A 4 36.03 -1.90 18.52
N ASN A 5 36.13 -2.52 17.34
CA ASN A 5 36.95 -2.03 16.23
C ASN A 5 36.24 -0.79 15.61
N PRO A 6 36.96 0.31 15.31
CA PRO A 6 36.35 1.54 14.79
C PRO A 6 35.90 1.47 13.32
N GLU A 7 35.92 0.28 12.70
CA GLU A 7 35.60 0.06 11.28
C GLU A 7 34.25 -0.62 11.04
N ASP A 8 33.49 -0.96 12.09
CA ASP A 8 32.08 -1.37 11.96
C ASP A 8 31.14 -0.14 12.00
N GLU A 9 31.57 0.97 11.40
CA GLU A 9 30.71 2.13 11.20
C GLU A 9 29.77 1.80 10.04
N LEU A 10 28.54 1.42 10.39
CA LEU A 10 27.49 1.07 9.41
C LEU A 10 27.24 2.27 8.48
N GLU A 11 27.76 2.19 7.26
CA GLU A 11 27.51 3.20 6.23
C GLU A 11 26.09 3.02 5.66
N LEU A 12 25.26 4.06 5.80
CA LEU A 12 23.95 4.09 5.18
C LEU A 12 24.10 4.47 3.70
N VAL A 13 24.06 3.46 2.84
CA VAL A 13 24.05 3.66 1.38
C VAL A 13 22.62 3.79 0.88
N LEU A 14 22.33 4.89 0.21
CA LEU A 14 21.04 5.13 -0.44
C LEU A 14 21.09 4.69 -1.90
N ASP A 15 20.77 3.43 -2.15
CA ASP A 15 20.66 2.91 -3.51
C ASP A 15 19.34 3.34 -4.15
N ARG A 16 19.44 4.08 -5.26
CA ARG A 16 18.27 4.45 -6.05
C ARG A 16 17.77 3.24 -6.81
N THR A 17 16.59 2.73 -6.44
CA THR A 17 15.92 1.73 -7.27
C THR A 17 15.50 2.38 -8.59
N PRO A 18 15.85 1.80 -9.76
CA PRO A 18 15.53 2.37 -11.07
C PRO A 18 14.05 2.13 -11.43
N ILE A 19 13.13 2.66 -10.63
CA ILE A 19 11.69 2.55 -10.84
C ILE A 19 11.27 3.69 -11.75
N LYS A 20 10.70 3.37 -12.90
CA LYS A 20 10.11 4.36 -13.80
C LYS A 20 8.71 4.73 -13.29
N TYR A 21 8.53 6.00 -12.90
CA TYR A 21 7.23 6.49 -12.48
C TYR A 21 6.29 6.67 -13.69
N PRO A 22 5.03 6.24 -13.56
CA PRO A 22 3.94 6.60 -14.49
C PRO A 22 3.79 8.10 -14.67
N ALA A 23 3.32 8.54 -15.85
CA ALA A 23 3.05 9.96 -16.13
C ALA A 23 2.10 10.57 -15.10
N LEU A 24 0.97 9.91 -14.81
CA LEU A 24 -0.01 10.38 -13.82
C LEU A 24 0.56 10.50 -12.40
N VAL A 25 1.47 9.60 -12.03
CA VAL A 25 2.16 9.66 -10.72
C VAL A 25 3.12 10.84 -10.69
N MET A 26 3.87 11.07 -11.76
CA MET A 26 4.74 12.25 -11.88
C MET A 26 3.93 13.55 -11.87
N GLU A 27 2.82 13.62 -12.61
CA GLU A 27 1.92 14.77 -12.61
C GLU A 27 1.36 15.04 -11.21
N THR A 28 0.98 14.01 -10.48
CA THR A 28 0.52 14.15 -9.09
C THR A 28 1.61 14.79 -8.22
N PHE A 29 2.87 14.35 -8.35
CA PHE A 29 3.99 14.98 -7.64
C PHE A 29 4.25 16.43 -8.06
N LEU A 30 4.06 16.76 -9.33
CA LEU A 30 4.34 18.08 -9.91
C LEU A 30 3.18 19.08 -9.73
N SER A 31 1.95 18.59 -9.52
CA SER A 31 0.73 19.41 -9.39
C SER A 31 0.64 20.23 -8.09
N ILE A 32 1.66 20.15 -7.24
CA ILE A 32 1.62 20.66 -5.86
C ILE A 32 2.02 22.14 -5.82
N GLY A 33 1.18 22.96 -5.19
CA GLY A 33 1.51 24.34 -4.83
C GLY A 33 2.52 24.39 -3.68
N LYS A 34 3.44 25.37 -3.68
CA LYS A 34 4.56 25.49 -2.71
C LYS A 34 4.18 25.50 -1.20
N ASN A 35 2.89 25.55 -0.84
CA ASN A 35 2.39 25.72 0.52
C ASN A 35 1.41 24.62 0.99
N GLU A 36 1.21 23.54 0.25
CA GLU A 36 0.31 22.45 0.68
C GLU A 36 1.07 21.38 1.50
N PHE A 37 0.50 20.98 2.65
CA PHE A 37 1.00 19.84 3.42
C PHE A 37 0.72 18.54 2.67
N ARG A 38 1.77 17.73 2.47
CA ARG A 38 1.66 16.41 1.84
C ARG A 38 1.13 15.38 2.84
N ASP A 39 0.05 14.71 2.45
CA ASP A 39 -0.40 13.46 3.07
C ASP A 39 -0.26 12.29 2.08
N ASP A 40 0.63 12.45 1.10
CA ASP A 40 0.96 11.41 0.13
C ASP A 40 1.82 10.35 0.80
N CYS A 41 1.50 9.08 0.58
CA CYS A 41 2.32 7.97 1.04
C CYS A 41 2.47 6.92 -0.06
N ALA A 42 3.60 6.24 -0.08
CA ALA A 42 3.90 5.22 -1.08
C ALA A 42 4.53 4.00 -0.43
N ALA A 43 4.31 2.85 -1.03
CA ALA A 43 4.97 1.62 -0.67
C ALA A 43 5.23 0.76 -1.92
N LEU A 44 6.07 -0.25 -1.73
CA LEU A 44 6.51 -1.15 -2.80
C LEU A 44 6.53 -2.58 -2.29
N SER A 45 6.25 -3.49 -3.21
CA SER A 45 6.42 -4.95 -3.11
C SER A 45 7.41 -5.40 -4.18
N ASP A 46 7.71 -6.69 -4.29
CA ASP A 46 8.68 -7.18 -5.27
C ASP A 46 8.37 -6.75 -6.71
N GLU A 47 7.10 -6.83 -7.13
CA GLU A 47 6.68 -6.56 -8.52
C GLU A 47 5.96 -5.22 -8.72
N TYR A 48 5.28 -4.72 -7.69
CA TYR A 48 4.41 -3.54 -7.80
C TYR A 48 4.79 -2.44 -6.81
N CYS A 49 4.50 -1.21 -7.22
CA CYS A 49 4.53 -0.02 -6.39
C CYS A 49 3.15 0.61 -6.33
N TRP A 50 2.86 1.29 -5.23
CA TRP A 50 1.66 2.10 -5.12
C TRP A 50 1.91 3.39 -4.38
N MET A 51 1.07 4.37 -4.70
CA MET A 51 1.04 5.68 -4.07
C MET A 51 -0.40 6.03 -3.76
N VAL A 52 -0.64 6.43 -2.52
CA VAL A 52 -1.87 7.07 -2.06
C VAL A 52 -1.63 8.57 -2.12
N SER A 53 -2.52 9.29 -2.79
CA SER A 53 -2.53 10.75 -2.81
C SER A 53 -3.96 11.25 -2.82
N LYS A 54 -4.27 12.17 -1.91
CA LYS A 54 -5.63 12.72 -1.72
C LYS A 54 -6.64 11.57 -1.51
N GLN A 55 -7.58 11.41 -2.43
CA GLN A 55 -8.61 10.36 -2.41
C GLN A 55 -8.38 9.26 -3.46
N HIS A 56 -7.17 9.14 -3.98
CA HIS A 56 -6.86 8.16 -5.02
C HIS A 56 -5.64 7.32 -4.66
N ILE A 57 -5.65 6.10 -5.18
CA ILE A 57 -4.49 5.22 -5.18
C ILE A 57 -4.08 4.90 -6.61
N PHE A 58 -2.77 4.95 -6.83
CA PHE A 58 -2.10 4.62 -8.08
C PHE A 58 -1.31 3.35 -7.86
N VAL A 59 -1.44 2.35 -8.74
CA VAL A 59 -0.72 1.08 -8.67
C VAL A 59 -0.06 0.81 -10.02
N TRP A 60 1.23 0.46 -10.02
CA TRP A 60 1.99 0.20 -11.24
C TRP A 60 3.06 -0.89 -11.04
N SER A 61 3.45 -1.54 -12.14
CA SER A 61 4.55 -2.51 -12.18
C SER A 61 5.91 -1.82 -12.15
N LYS A 62 6.87 -2.38 -11.40
CA LYS A 62 8.26 -1.92 -11.37
C LYS A 62 9.01 -2.18 -12.67
N GLU A 63 8.69 -3.28 -13.36
CA GLU A 63 9.42 -3.73 -14.56
C GLU A 63 9.18 -2.84 -15.79
N GLY A 64 8.41 -1.76 -15.65
CA GLY A 64 8.33 -0.71 -16.66
C GLY A 64 7.54 -1.10 -17.91
N ASP A 65 6.79 -2.20 -17.87
CA ASP A 65 5.83 -2.52 -18.93
C ASP A 65 4.72 -1.47 -18.89
N ALA A 66 4.86 -0.47 -19.76
CA ALA A 66 4.07 0.76 -19.79
C ALA A 66 2.55 0.52 -19.94
N GLY A 67 2.13 -0.72 -20.26
CA GLY A 67 0.74 -1.13 -20.37
C GLY A 67 0.05 -1.54 -19.06
N ARG A 68 0.78 -1.79 -17.96
CA ARG A 68 0.19 -2.27 -16.68
C ARG A 68 0.15 -1.20 -15.60
N GLN A 69 -0.29 -0.01 -15.97
CA GLN A 69 -0.60 1.05 -15.03
C GLN A 69 -2.10 1.05 -14.78
N SER A 70 -2.51 1.01 -13.51
CA SER A 70 -3.91 1.22 -13.16
C SER A 70 -4.25 2.69 -13.36
N ALA A 71 -5.44 2.95 -13.91
CA ALA A 71 -6.11 4.24 -13.70
C ALA A 71 -6.22 4.52 -12.19
N PRO A 72 -6.23 5.79 -11.76
CA PRO A 72 -6.40 6.12 -10.34
C PRO A 72 -7.67 5.49 -9.80
N LEU A 73 -7.54 4.68 -8.74
CA LEU A 73 -8.68 4.04 -8.10
C LEU A 73 -9.14 4.91 -6.91
N PRO A 74 -10.45 5.15 -6.75
CA PRO A 74 -10.95 5.98 -5.66
C PRO A 74 -10.84 5.24 -4.33
N LEU A 75 -10.19 5.87 -3.34
CA LEU A 75 -10.09 5.35 -1.98
C LEU A 75 -11.47 5.33 -1.30
N PRO A 76 -11.70 4.44 -0.32
CA PRO A 76 -12.90 4.53 0.49
C PRO A 76 -12.94 5.88 1.22
N PRO A 77 -14.15 6.49 1.36
CA PRO A 77 -14.29 7.74 2.08
C PRO A 77 -13.78 7.54 3.52
N SER A 78 -13.05 8.52 4.01
CA SER A 78 -12.41 8.45 5.31
C SER A 78 -12.34 9.85 5.92
N GLY A 79 -12.70 9.97 7.20
CA GLY A 79 -12.41 11.14 8.02
C GLY A 79 -10.95 11.22 8.45
N LEU A 80 -10.21 10.11 8.28
CA LEU A 80 -8.79 9.98 8.64
C LEU A 80 -7.88 9.85 7.40
N PRO A 81 -6.62 10.28 7.50
CA PRO A 81 -5.60 10.03 6.48
C PRO A 81 -5.49 8.55 6.08
N HIS A 82 -5.31 8.31 4.79
CA HIS A 82 -4.98 6.98 4.28
C HIS A 82 -3.47 6.74 4.40
N SER A 83 -3.08 5.54 4.84
CA SER A 83 -1.68 5.15 4.95
C SER A 83 -1.34 4.08 3.92
N ALA A 84 -0.11 4.08 3.39
CA ALA A 84 0.38 3.02 2.54
C ALA A 84 0.40 1.66 3.26
N ARG A 85 0.40 1.65 4.61
CA ARG A 85 0.28 0.45 5.45
C ARG A 85 -1.14 -0.12 5.50
N SER A 86 -2.15 0.67 5.15
CA SER A 86 -3.56 0.24 5.10
C SER A 86 -3.96 -0.35 3.74
N VAL A 87 -2.96 -0.54 2.87
CA VAL A 87 -3.10 -0.99 1.50
C VAL A 87 -2.38 -2.33 1.32
N VAL A 88 -3.05 -3.27 0.68
CA VAL A 88 -2.49 -4.55 0.27
C VAL A 88 -2.68 -4.73 -1.23
N VAL A 89 -1.57 -4.82 -1.96
CA VAL A 89 -1.53 -5.26 -3.36
C VAL A 89 -1.12 -6.72 -3.39
N TYR A 90 -1.93 -7.57 -4.03
CA TYR A 90 -1.71 -9.02 -4.02
C TYR A 90 -1.94 -9.63 -5.40
N LYS A 91 -1.19 -10.67 -5.73
CA LYS A 91 -1.22 -11.29 -7.06
C LYS A 91 -2.10 -12.53 -7.09
N LYS A 92 -3.02 -12.63 -8.08
CA LYS A 92 -3.82 -13.84 -8.35
C LYS A 92 -3.22 -14.65 -9.50
N GLY A 93 -1.98 -15.13 -9.33
CA GLY A 93 -1.25 -15.92 -10.34
C GLY A 93 -0.42 -15.09 -11.33
N ARG A 94 0.36 -15.75 -12.20
CA ARG A 94 1.43 -15.10 -12.99
C ARG A 94 0.94 -14.08 -14.04
N VAL A 95 -0.24 -14.31 -14.63
CA VAL A 95 -0.70 -13.58 -15.82
C VAL A 95 -1.77 -12.53 -15.50
N ARG A 96 -2.44 -12.64 -14.34
CA ARG A 96 -3.54 -11.74 -14.00
C ARG A 96 -3.02 -10.44 -13.39
N PRO A 97 -3.69 -9.30 -13.64
CA PRO A 97 -3.41 -8.07 -12.92
C PRO A 97 -3.58 -8.29 -11.41
N PRO A 98 -2.85 -7.56 -10.56
CA PRO A 98 -2.96 -7.71 -9.13
C PRO A 98 -4.35 -7.26 -8.66
N GLY A 99 -4.79 -7.84 -7.55
CA GLY A 99 -5.90 -7.31 -6.78
C GLY A 99 -5.38 -6.30 -5.75
N LEU A 100 -6.31 -5.50 -5.24
CA LEU A 100 -6.05 -4.44 -4.29
C LEU A 100 -7.08 -4.51 -3.16
N LEU A 101 -6.61 -4.38 -1.91
CA LEU A 101 -7.45 -4.17 -0.74
C LEU A 101 -6.97 -2.89 -0.04
N VAL A 102 -7.90 -2.00 0.26
CA VAL A 102 -7.64 -0.79 1.06
C VAL A 102 -8.62 -0.78 2.22
N VAL A 103 -8.16 -0.44 3.41
CA VAL A 103 -9.02 -0.27 4.59
C VAL A 103 -8.82 1.14 5.14
N SER A 104 -9.88 1.93 5.24
CA SER A 104 -9.80 3.25 5.86
C SER A 104 -9.48 3.13 7.36
N GLY A 105 -9.01 4.22 7.97
CA GLY A 105 -8.78 4.27 9.41
C GLY A 105 -10.02 3.91 10.24
N GLU A 106 -11.21 4.21 9.71
CA GLU A 106 -12.51 3.98 10.35
C GLU A 106 -13.09 2.58 10.08
N GLY A 107 -12.43 1.74 9.27
CA GLY A 107 -12.85 0.36 9.02
C GLY A 107 -13.67 0.14 7.75
N VAL A 108 -13.69 1.08 6.80
CA VAL A 108 -14.29 0.84 5.47
C VAL A 108 -13.26 0.12 4.60
N ALA A 109 -13.51 -1.15 4.32
CA ALA A 109 -12.68 -2.00 3.48
C ALA A 109 -13.22 -2.01 2.04
N ARG A 110 -12.40 -1.58 1.08
CA ARG A 110 -12.70 -1.63 -0.34
C ARG A 110 -11.74 -2.56 -1.07
N HIS A 111 -12.30 -3.48 -1.84
CA HIS A 111 -11.58 -4.54 -2.52
C HIS A 111 -11.79 -4.47 -4.02
N TRP A 112 -10.71 -4.37 -4.78
CA TRP A 112 -10.71 -4.56 -6.23
C TRP A 112 -10.14 -5.94 -6.55
N PRO A 113 -10.92 -6.84 -7.15
CA PRO A 113 -10.41 -8.14 -7.58
C PRO A 113 -9.29 -8.05 -8.63
N SER A 114 -9.24 -6.93 -9.36
CA SER A 114 -8.23 -6.56 -10.36
C SER A 114 -8.12 -5.04 -10.44
N ILE A 115 -6.90 -4.50 -10.43
CA ILE A 115 -6.66 -3.05 -10.58
C ILE A 115 -7.01 -2.49 -11.96
N GLU A 116 -7.19 -3.34 -12.97
CA GLU A 116 -7.59 -2.89 -14.32
C GLU A 116 -9.10 -2.63 -14.44
N SER A 117 -9.87 -2.98 -13.41
CA SER A 117 -11.32 -2.79 -13.37
C SER A 117 -11.70 -1.79 -12.28
N SER A 118 -12.73 -0.97 -12.54
CA SER A 118 -13.35 -0.11 -11.52
C SER A 118 -14.31 -0.87 -10.60
N VAL A 119 -14.60 -2.15 -10.91
CA VAL A 119 -15.47 -3.01 -10.10
C VAL A 119 -14.79 -3.31 -8.77
N HIS A 120 -15.51 -3.02 -7.69
CA HIS A 120 -15.06 -3.26 -6.33
C HIS A 120 -16.21 -3.74 -5.45
N ASP A 121 -15.82 -4.47 -4.40
CA ASP A 121 -16.67 -4.81 -3.27
C ASP A 121 -16.29 -3.93 -2.08
N GLU A 122 -17.27 -3.57 -1.26
CA GLU A 122 -17.07 -2.77 -0.05
C GLU A 122 -17.68 -3.48 1.16
N ALA A 123 -16.98 -3.41 2.28
CA ALA A 123 -17.44 -3.93 3.57
C ALA A 123 -17.08 -2.96 4.69
N VAL A 124 -17.96 -2.83 5.68
CA VAL A 124 -17.69 -2.05 6.89
C VAL A 124 -17.29 -3.02 8.00
N ILE A 125 -16.13 -2.78 8.59
CA ILE A 125 -15.57 -3.52 9.72
C ILE A 125 -15.91 -2.74 10.98
N ASP A 126 -16.62 -3.38 11.92
CA ASP A 126 -16.82 -2.81 13.25
C ASP A 126 -15.51 -2.87 14.02
N LEU A 127 -14.88 -1.71 14.20
CA LEU A 127 -13.62 -1.56 14.95
C LEU A 127 -13.83 -1.29 16.44
N ALA A 128 -15.07 -1.28 16.96
CA ALA A 128 -15.34 -1.03 18.38
C ALA A 128 -14.67 0.26 18.93
N SER A 129 -14.73 1.35 18.16
CA SER A 129 -14.07 2.64 18.44
C SER A 129 -12.54 2.66 18.34
N GLU A 130 -11.93 1.63 17.75
CA GLU A 130 -10.51 1.62 17.38
C GLU A 130 -10.29 2.14 15.95
N VAL A 131 -9.02 2.25 15.55
CA VAL A 131 -8.61 2.70 14.22
C VAL A 131 -7.69 1.70 13.54
N THR A 132 -7.85 1.53 12.22
CA THR A 132 -6.97 0.66 11.43
C THR A 132 -5.61 1.33 11.24
N LEU A 133 -4.55 0.68 11.74
CA LEU A 133 -3.17 1.15 11.58
C LEU A 133 -2.44 0.49 10.41
N SER A 134 -2.70 -0.78 10.18
CA SER A 134 -2.10 -1.53 9.07
C SER A 134 -2.96 -2.73 8.68
N VAL A 135 -2.78 -3.17 7.43
CA VAL A 135 -3.39 -4.36 6.87
C VAL A 135 -2.28 -5.20 6.26
N GLN A 136 -2.27 -6.49 6.59
CA GLN A 136 -1.26 -7.42 6.10
C GLN A 136 -1.93 -8.62 5.44
N LEU A 137 -1.37 -9.06 4.31
CA LEU A 137 -1.76 -10.31 3.69
C LEU A 137 -1.02 -11.45 4.38
N LEU A 138 -1.76 -12.35 5.03
CA LEU A 138 -1.19 -13.57 5.58
C LEU A 138 -1.14 -14.64 4.48
N ASP A 139 0.06 -15.09 4.12
CA ASP A 139 0.19 -16.27 3.27
C ASP A 139 -0.13 -17.52 4.08
N LEU A 140 -1.30 -18.10 3.83
CA LEU A 140 -1.76 -19.32 4.50
C LEU A 140 -1.10 -20.58 3.91
N SER A 141 -0.17 -20.47 2.95
CA SER A 141 0.56 -21.63 2.41
C SER A 141 1.35 -22.40 3.48
N ALA A 142 1.66 -21.78 4.62
CA ALA A 142 2.31 -22.42 5.77
C ALA A 142 1.35 -23.01 6.82
N ARG A 143 0.02 -22.87 6.68
CA ARG A 143 -0.96 -23.45 7.61
C ARG A 143 -1.99 -24.25 6.86
N SER A 144 -1.75 -25.56 6.83
CA SER A 144 -2.75 -26.57 6.53
C SER A 144 -4.07 -26.26 7.27
N LYS A 145 -5.11 -26.01 6.48
CA LYS A 145 -6.53 -26.01 6.85
C LYS A 145 -6.86 -25.25 8.15
N LEU A 146 -7.20 -23.96 8.04
CA LEU A 146 -8.28 -23.40 8.86
C LEU A 146 -8.82 -22.10 8.24
N THR A 147 -10.14 -22.08 8.16
CA THR A 147 -11.05 -21.05 7.67
C THR A 147 -10.94 -19.74 8.48
N LYS A 148 -11.43 -18.63 7.89
CA LYS A 148 -11.59 -17.24 8.40
C LYS A 148 -10.33 -16.35 8.36
N LEU A 149 -10.39 -15.35 7.47
CA LEU A 149 -9.67 -14.08 7.60
C LEU A 149 -10.08 -13.45 8.94
N LYS A 150 -9.14 -13.37 9.88
CA LYS A 150 -9.22 -12.53 11.08
C LYS A 150 -7.84 -11.93 11.31
N TYR A 151 -7.84 -10.79 12.00
CA TYR A 151 -6.74 -9.99 12.53
C TYR A 151 -6.41 -8.71 11.74
N ILE A 152 -6.90 -7.59 12.29
CA ILE A 152 -6.28 -6.26 12.25
C ILE A 152 -5.47 -6.19 13.54
N GLU A 153 -4.17 -5.88 13.45
CA GLU A 153 -3.36 -5.63 14.65
C GLU A 153 -3.68 -4.22 15.18
N SER A 154 -4.35 -4.17 16.33
CA SER A 154 -4.49 -2.98 17.17
C SER A 154 -3.18 -2.78 17.94
N MET A 155 -2.33 -1.86 17.50
CA MET A 155 -1.20 -1.42 18.32
C MET A 155 -1.60 -0.18 19.12
N LEU A 156 -1.85 -0.36 20.42
CA LEU A 156 -1.84 0.71 21.39
C LEU A 156 -0.48 1.41 21.33
N VAL A 157 -0.46 2.73 21.15
CA VAL A 157 0.66 3.56 21.60
C VAL A 157 0.09 4.53 22.63
N LEU A 158 0.46 4.31 23.89
CA LEU A 158 0.26 5.21 25.02
C LEU A 158 1.12 6.47 24.87
#